data_AF-A0AAI8SXS6-F1
#
_entry.id   AF-A0AAI8SXS6-F1
#
_cell.length_a   1.000
_cell.length_b   1.000
_cell.length_c   1.000
_cell.angle_alpha   90.00
_cell.angle_beta   90.00
_cell.angle_gamma   90.00
#
_symmetry.space_group_name_H-M   'P 1'
#
loop_
_entity.id
_entity.type
_entity.pdbx_description
1 polymer ?
#
loop_
_entity_poly.entity_id
_entity_poly.type
_entity_poly.pdbx_seq_one_letter_code
_entity_poly.pdbx_strand_id
1 'polypeptide(L)'
;MPNIVLIVGSGPDAVRCREWPRTTFSSIVVINNAWRVRSDWDYLIHPDDFPDERLPSDQRSRAASIVKSDAFVPAQNEFGGFVYAGGTMAFTAGYWVLKALRPDFIAFLGCDMIYPNNAPTHFYGFGTADPLRDDLTLRDLEAKSGRLFAKALRYGTVCLNLSNLPESRLAIPRVNLRFIERLTPLRIKALRAMLEGAIDPISIETADTLEAELGYFVEHGRYWEHASAFDEAALEKIDQRWRSSVDRLPASVPPSDGCWGRGRARKADIVRHEPRVSRDVSSHLAEGT
;
A
#
# COMPACT_ATOMS: atom_id res chain seq x y z
N MET A 1 11.58 1.24 21.27
CA MET A 1 10.68 0.39 20.45
C MET A 1 10.42 1.12 19.14
N PRO A 2 10.21 0.44 18.02
CA PRO A 2 9.90 1.11 16.76
C PRO A 2 8.57 1.89 16.85
N ASN A 3 8.49 3.03 16.16
CA ASN A 3 7.25 3.78 15.98
C ASN A 3 6.41 3.12 14.87
N ILE A 4 5.39 2.36 15.26
CA ILE A 4 4.53 1.61 14.34
C ILE A 4 3.14 2.25 14.35
N VAL A 5 2.67 2.70 13.20
CA VAL A 5 1.33 3.25 13.03
C VAL A 5 0.44 2.26 12.27
N LEU A 6 -0.72 1.96 12.82
CA LEU A 6 -1.78 1.21 12.12
C LEU A 6 -2.74 2.21 11.48
N ILE A 7 -2.96 2.11 10.17
CA ILE A 7 -4.02 2.82 9.46
C ILE A 7 -5.14 1.83 9.15
N VAL A 8 -6.35 2.13 9.63
CA VAL A 8 -7.53 1.29 9.47
C VAL A 8 -8.54 1.98 8.56
N GLY A 9 -8.74 1.39 7.38
CA GLY A 9 -9.82 1.74 6.46
C GLY A 9 -11.10 0.98 6.77
N SER A 10 -12.09 1.13 5.89
CA SER A 10 -13.43 0.58 6.10
C SER A 10 -13.71 -0.72 5.32
N GLY A 11 -12.71 -1.31 4.66
CA GLY A 11 -12.86 -2.58 3.94
C GLY A 11 -13.24 -3.76 4.84
N PRO A 12 -13.77 -4.87 4.30
CA PRO A 12 -14.32 -5.97 5.10
C PRO A 12 -13.34 -6.59 6.10
N ASP A 13 -12.04 -6.67 5.76
CA ASP A 13 -11.01 -7.26 6.63
C ASP A 13 -10.65 -6.38 7.85
N ALA A 14 -11.12 -5.12 7.90
CA ALA A 14 -10.83 -4.19 8.98
C ALA A 14 -11.23 -4.72 10.36
N VAL A 15 -12.33 -5.48 10.45
CA VAL A 15 -12.87 -5.98 11.73
C VAL A 15 -11.90 -6.89 12.49
N ARG A 16 -10.91 -7.47 11.81
CA ARG A 16 -9.92 -8.34 12.44
C ARG A 16 -9.09 -7.62 13.49
N CYS A 17 -8.90 -6.29 13.37
CA CYS A 17 -8.09 -5.56 14.33
C CYS A 17 -8.81 -5.22 15.64
N ARG A 18 -10.10 -5.55 15.80
CA ARG A 18 -10.88 -5.24 17.00
C ARG A 18 -10.22 -5.76 18.28
N GLU A 19 -9.74 -7.01 18.23
CA GLU A 19 -9.14 -7.70 19.37
C GLU A 19 -7.60 -7.67 19.36
N TRP A 20 -6.98 -6.92 18.44
CA TRP A 20 -5.51 -6.85 18.39
C TRP A 20 -4.96 -6.04 19.56
N PRO A 21 -3.85 -6.47 20.18
CA PRO A 21 -3.22 -5.75 21.28
C PRO A 21 -2.88 -4.32 20.87
N ARG A 22 -3.46 -3.32 21.57
CA ARG A 22 -3.19 -1.90 21.34
C ARG A 22 -1.70 -1.56 21.48
N THR A 23 -1.00 -2.27 22.37
CA THR A 23 0.42 -2.09 22.68
C THR A 23 1.35 -2.43 21.52
N THR A 24 0.88 -3.16 20.49
CA THR A 24 1.65 -3.42 19.26
C THR A 24 1.89 -2.15 18.46
N PHE A 25 1.00 -1.15 18.57
CA PHE A 25 1.03 0.07 17.78
C PHE A 25 1.36 1.27 18.66
N SER A 26 2.21 2.17 18.16
CA SER A 26 2.44 3.47 18.79
C SER A 26 1.21 4.36 18.63
N SER A 27 0.59 4.33 17.45
CA SER A 27 -0.69 4.99 17.19
C SER A 27 -1.58 4.19 16.25
N ILE A 28 -2.89 4.36 16.41
CA ILE A 28 -3.94 3.83 15.52
C ILE A 28 -4.68 5.02 14.91
N VAL A 29 -4.66 5.06 13.58
CA VAL A 29 -5.35 6.05 12.75
C VAL A 29 -6.51 5.34 12.07
N VAL A 30 -7.73 5.82 12.28
CA VAL A 30 -8.94 5.28 11.68
C VAL A 30 -9.47 6.24 10.62
N ILE A 31 -9.97 5.71 9.51
CA ILE A 31 -10.49 6.49 8.38
C ILE A 31 -12.01 6.38 8.34
N ASN A 32 -12.70 7.54 8.27
CA ASN A 32 -14.15 7.61 8.13
C ASN A 32 -14.85 6.72 9.19
N ASN A 33 -15.74 5.82 8.76
CA ASN A 33 -16.48 4.91 9.63
C ASN A 33 -15.61 3.85 10.36
N ALA A 34 -14.32 3.72 10.05
CA ALA A 34 -13.45 2.71 10.66
C ALA A 34 -13.27 2.89 12.17
N TRP A 35 -13.56 4.08 12.72
CA TRP A 35 -13.61 4.31 14.17
C TRP A 35 -14.59 3.37 14.89
N ARG A 36 -15.57 2.79 14.19
CA ARG A 36 -16.54 1.84 14.76
C ARG A 36 -15.94 0.45 15.03
N VAL A 37 -14.76 0.15 14.49
CA VAL A 37 -14.15 -1.18 14.63
C VAL A 37 -13.65 -1.41 16.05
N ARG A 38 -13.05 -0.39 16.66
CA ARG A 38 -12.47 -0.38 18.02
C ARG A 38 -12.52 1.04 18.60
N SER A 39 -12.54 1.20 19.91
CA SER A 39 -12.74 2.51 20.57
C SER A 39 -11.47 3.22 21.01
N ASP A 40 -10.31 2.56 20.96
CA ASP A 40 -9.02 3.01 21.49
C ASP A 40 -8.04 3.49 20.40
N TRP A 41 -8.58 4.14 19.36
CA TRP A 41 -7.79 4.83 18.34
C TRP A 41 -7.31 6.21 18.80
N ASP A 42 -6.25 6.71 18.18
CA ASP A 42 -5.62 7.99 18.52
C ASP A 42 -5.98 9.11 17.56
N TYR A 43 -6.26 8.78 16.28
CA TYR A 43 -6.63 9.76 15.26
C TYR A 43 -7.77 9.26 14.40
N LEU A 44 -8.78 10.11 14.16
CA LEU A 44 -9.81 9.88 13.15
C LEU A 44 -9.62 10.90 12.04
N ILE A 45 -9.37 10.42 10.83
CA ILE A 45 -9.26 11.24 9.63
C ILE A 45 -10.49 11.03 8.74
N HIS A 46 -11.09 12.12 8.28
CA HIS A 46 -12.28 12.10 7.42
C HIS A 46 -12.32 13.36 6.52
N PRO A 47 -13.02 13.32 5.37
CA PRO A 47 -13.18 14.50 4.51
C PRO A 47 -14.12 15.53 5.16
N ASP A 48 -14.08 16.78 4.69
CA ASP A 48 -14.88 17.87 5.26
C ASP A 48 -16.40 17.66 5.12
N ASP A 49 -16.83 16.86 4.15
CA ASP A 49 -18.23 16.50 3.90
C ASP A 49 -18.69 15.23 4.65
N PHE A 50 -17.86 14.69 5.56
CA PHE A 50 -18.24 13.54 6.37
C PHE A 50 -19.38 13.90 7.33
N PRO A 51 -20.53 13.17 7.31
CA PRO A 51 -21.71 13.55 8.09
C PRO A 51 -21.47 13.54 9.60
N ASP A 52 -21.92 14.60 10.29
CA ASP A 52 -21.78 14.73 11.74
C ASP A 52 -22.44 13.58 12.51
N GLU A 53 -23.59 13.05 12.04
CA GLU A 53 -24.23 11.90 12.69
C GLU A 53 -23.42 10.58 12.61
N ARG A 54 -22.41 10.53 11.74
CA ARG A 54 -21.49 9.38 11.61
C ARG A 54 -20.22 9.56 12.43
N LEU A 55 -20.03 10.68 13.10
CA LEU A 55 -18.93 10.86 14.03
C LEU A 55 -19.20 10.12 15.35
N PRO A 56 -18.16 9.73 16.11
CA PRO A 56 -18.33 9.18 17.44
C PRO A 56 -19.12 10.13 18.34
N SER A 57 -20.24 9.66 18.91
CA SER A 57 -21.11 10.46 19.79
C SER A 57 -20.57 10.63 21.21
N ASP A 58 -19.70 9.71 21.64
CA ASP A 58 -19.14 9.69 22.99
C ASP A 58 -17.85 10.53 23.06
N GLN A 59 -17.84 11.56 23.93
CA GLN A 59 -16.63 12.31 24.32
C GLN A 59 -15.54 11.45 25.01
N ARG A 60 -15.69 10.12 25.06
CA ARG A 60 -14.77 9.20 25.76
C ARG A 60 -13.38 9.14 25.14
N SER A 61 -13.22 9.62 23.92
CA SER A 61 -11.95 9.76 23.20
C SER A 61 -11.21 11.07 23.55
N ARG A 62 -11.10 11.44 24.84
CA ARG A 62 -10.40 12.67 25.26
C ARG A 62 -8.91 12.74 24.84
N ALA A 63 -8.31 11.61 24.42
CA ALA A 63 -6.97 11.56 23.86
C ALA A 63 -6.94 11.52 22.32
N ALA A 64 -8.07 11.25 21.66
CA ALA A 64 -8.10 11.02 20.24
C ALA A 64 -8.39 12.32 19.47
N SER A 65 -7.62 12.56 18.41
CA SER A 65 -7.70 13.79 17.63
C SER A 65 -8.49 13.57 16.34
N ILE A 66 -9.34 14.53 15.99
CA ILE A 66 -10.00 14.57 14.68
C ILE A 66 -9.10 15.35 13.72
N VAL A 67 -8.73 14.72 12.60
CA VAL A 67 -7.86 15.28 11.56
C VAL A 67 -8.73 15.65 10.36
N LYS A 68 -8.78 16.95 10.03
CA LYS A 68 -9.55 17.52 8.92
C LYS A 68 -8.63 18.12 7.86
N SER A 69 -9.22 18.73 6.84
CA SER A 69 -8.50 19.24 5.67
C SER A 69 -7.43 20.27 6.02
N ASP A 70 -7.67 21.10 7.03
CA ASP A 70 -6.69 22.05 7.58
C ASP A 70 -5.37 21.39 8.03
N ALA A 71 -5.41 20.12 8.43
CA ALA A 71 -4.25 19.34 8.83
C ALA A 71 -3.71 18.43 7.71
N PHE A 72 -4.59 17.71 7.00
CA PHE A 72 -4.13 16.73 6.00
C PHE A 72 -3.79 17.34 4.63
N VAL A 73 -4.41 18.47 4.24
CA VAL A 73 -4.11 19.13 2.95
C VAL A 73 -2.66 19.64 2.92
N PRO A 74 -2.19 20.44 3.91
CA PRO A 74 -0.80 20.88 3.91
C PRO A 74 0.19 19.71 3.97
N ALA A 75 -0.13 18.66 4.72
CA ALA A 75 0.70 17.47 4.82
C ALA A 75 0.84 16.75 3.47
N GLN A 76 -0.27 16.56 2.74
CA GLN A 76 -0.25 15.95 1.41
C GLN A 76 0.42 16.84 0.36
N ASN A 77 0.30 18.17 0.48
CA ASN A 77 0.96 19.12 -0.41
C ASN A 77 2.49 19.04 -0.34
N GLU A 78 3.07 18.73 0.83
CA GLU A 78 4.52 18.47 0.92
C GLU A 78 4.99 17.27 0.08
N PHE A 79 4.06 16.40 -0.33
CA PHE A 79 4.32 15.28 -1.21
C PHE A 79 3.72 15.46 -2.60
N GLY A 80 3.52 16.69 -3.07
CA GLY A 80 3.07 16.98 -4.44
C GLY A 80 1.56 17.13 -4.62
N GLY A 81 0.79 17.20 -3.53
CA GLY A 81 -0.64 17.53 -3.59
C GLY A 81 -1.52 16.41 -4.16
N PHE A 82 -2.83 16.68 -4.23
CA PHE A 82 -3.86 15.66 -4.44
C PHE A 82 -3.89 15.04 -5.83
N VAL A 83 -3.53 15.82 -6.87
CA VAL A 83 -3.53 15.35 -8.26
C VAL A 83 -2.61 14.14 -8.42
N TYR A 84 -1.41 14.22 -7.85
CA TYR A 84 -0.43 13.14 -7.92
C TYR A 84 -0.55 12.13 -6.79
N ALA A 85 -0.84 12.57 -5.57
CA ALA A 85 -0.92 11.71 -4.39
C ALA A 85 -2.16 10.78 -4.38
N GLY A 86 -3.22 11.17 -5.08
CA GLY A 86 -4.51 10.48 -5.07
C GLY A 86 -5.46 11.05 -4.01
N GLY A 87 -6.76 11.12 -4.34
CA GLY A 87 -7.79 11.74 -3.51
C GLY A 87 -8.44 10.82 -2.49
N THR A 88 -8.09 9.52 -2.44
CA THR A 88 -8.71 8.61 -1.46
C THR A 88 -8.32 8.98 -0.04
N MET A 89 -9.22 8.73 0.91
CA MET A 89 -8.87 8.90 2.32
C MET A 89 -7.77 7.93 2.80
N ALA A 90 -7.56 6.80 2.13
CA ALA A 90 -6.46 5.89 2.45
C ALA A 90 -5.09 6.50 2.13
N PHE A 91 -4.95 7.15 0.97
CA PHE A 91 -3.73 7.86 0.59
C PHE A 91 -3.56 9.14 1.41
N THR A 92 -4.65 9.89 1.61
CA THR A 92 -4.66 11.09 2.46
C THR A 92 -4.19 10.79 3.88
N ALA A 93 -4.70 9.72 4.49
CA ALA A 93 -4.21 9.25 5.79
C ALA A 93 -2.73 8.84 5.74
N GLY A 94 -2.32 8.13 4.69
CA GLY A 94 -0.92 7.72 4.49
C GLY A 94 0.04 8.90 4.50
N TYR A 95 -0.20 9.91 3.67
CA TYR A 95 0.67 11.11 3.58
C TYR A 95 0.61 11.97 4.84
N TRP A 96 -0.57 12.13 5.46
CA TRP A 96 -0.67 12.81 6.74
C TRP A 96 0.14 12.09 7.83
N VAL A 97 0.03 10.77 7.94
CA VAL A 97 0.81 9.97 8.90
C VAL A 97 2.32 10.12 8.65
N LEU A 98 2.77 10.05 7.40
CA LEU A 98 4.19 10.25 7.05
C LEU A 98 4.71 11.58 7.58
N LYS A 99 3.96 12.67 7.32
CA LYS A 99 4.39 14.01 7.72
C LYS A 99 4.29 14.26 9.22
N ALA A 100 3.12 13.96 9.79
CA ALA A 100 2.75 14.37 11.15
C ALA A 100 3.35 13.43 12.20
N LEU A 101 3.35 12.12 11.94
CA LEU A 101 3.76 11.11 12.92
C LEU A 101 5.17 10.55 12.67
N ARG A 102 5.70 10.72 11.46
CA ARG A 102 7.04 10.26 11.02
C ARG A 102 7.39 8.85 11.50
N PRO A 103 6.56 7.84 11.21
CA PRO A 103 6.75 6.51 11.76
C PRO A 103 7.92 5.77 11.11
N ASP A 104 8.46 4.79 11.83
CA ASP A 104 9.37 3.80 11.25
C ASP A 104 8.60 2.86 10.30
N PHE A 105 7.33 2.61 10.62
CA PHE A 105 6.49 1.64 9.93
C PHE A 105 5.01 2.06 9.89
N ILE A 106 4.37 1.91 8.73
CA ILE A 106 2.93 2.04 8.54
C ILE A 106 2.36 0.68 8.14
N ALA A 107 1.37 0.21 8.88
CA ALA A 107 0.59 -0.98 8.55
C ALA A 107 -0.81 -0.57 8.08
N PHE A 108 -1.20 -0.93 6.86
CA PHE A 108 -2.54 -0.69 6.33
C PHE A 108 -3.45 -1.90 6.55
N LEU A 109 -4.68 -1.70 7.03
CA LEU A 109 -5.71 -2.73 7.10
C LEU A 109 -7.05 -2.17 6.63
N GLY A 110 -7.78 -2.92 5.78
CA GLY A 110 -9.10 -2.49 5.29
C GLY A 110 -9.03 -1.30 4.33
N CYS A 111 -7.87 -1.06 3.71
CA CYS A 111 -7.62 -0.01 2.73
C CYS A 111 -7.49 -0.58 1.31
N ASP A 112 -8.15 -1.70 1.03
CA ASP A 112 -7.92 -2.47 -0.20
C ASP A 112 -8.44 -1.79 -1.47
N MET A 113 -9.42 -0.89 -1.33
CA MET A 113 -10.03 -0.16 -2.44
C MET A 113 -10.58 -1.07 -3.55
N ILE A 114 -11.17 -2.20 -3.16
CA ILE A 114 -11.86 -3.16 -4.04
C ILE A 114 -13.37 -2.98 -3.85
N TYR A 115 -14.09 -2.75 -4.96
CA TYR A 115 -15.52 -2.42 -4.94
C TYR A 115 -16.32 -3.33 -5.90
N PRO A 116 -16.61 -4.58 -5.49
CA PRO A 116 -17.41 -5.49 -6.30
C PRO A 116 -18.87 -5.01 -6.39
N ASN A 117 -19.49 -5.14 -7.56
CA ASN A 117 -20.87 -4.70 -7.81
C ASN A 117 -21.93 -5.44 -6.97
N ASN A 118 -21.63 -6.67 -6.50
CA ASN A 118 -22.61 -7.57 -5.87
C ASN A 118 -22.12 -8.16 -4.53
N ALA A 119 -21.24 -7.46 -3.81
CA ALA A 119 -20.80 -7.90 -2.49
C ALA A 119 -20.55 -6.70 -1.55
N PRO A 120 -20.57 -6.90 -0.23
CA PRO A 120 -20.23 -5.85 0.72
C PRO A 120 -18.85 -5.24 0.43
N THR A 121 -18.82 -3.95 0.16
CA THR A 121 -17.59 -3.17 -0.08
C THR A 121 -16.93 -2.73 1.23
N HIS A 122 -17.68 -2.77 2.33
CA HIS A 122 -17.26 -2.29 3.65
C HIS A 122 -17.70 -3.25 4.76
N PHE A 123 -17.08 -3.16 5.94
CA PHE A 123 -17.45 -4.02 7.07
C PHE A 123 -18.86 -3.78 7.61
N TYR A 124 -19.50 -2.66 7.24
CA TYR A 124 -20.87 -2.30 7.60
C TYR A 124 -21.86 -2.52 6.44
N GLY A 125 -21.50 -3.31 5.43
CA GLY A 125 -22.33 -3.63 4.27
C GLY A 125 -21.90 -2.88 3.02
N PHE A 126 -22.86 -2.24 2.34
CA PHE A 126 -22.59 -1.41 1.18
C PHE A 126 -22.28 0.02 1.62
N GLY A 127 -21.05 0.47 1.39
CA GLY A 127 -20.72 1.89 1.53
C GLY A 127 -20.81 2.57 0.17
N THR A 128 -21.18 3.85 0.17
CA THR A 128 -21.01 4.73 -0.98
C THR A 128 -19.51 4.84 -1.25
N ALA A 129 -19.07 4.31 -2.39
CA ALA A 129 -17.64 4.22 -2.68
C ALA A 129 -17.11 5.59 -3.11
N ASP A 130 -16.23 6.16 -2.28
CA ASP A 130 -15.43 7.34 -2.64
C ASP A 130 -14.61 7.13 -3.94
N PRO A 131 -13.98 5.96 -4.22
CA PRO A 131 -13.19 5.77 -5.43
C PRO A 131 -13.95 5.24 -6.66
N LEU A 132 -15.29 5.21 -6.63
CA LEU A 132 -16.10 4.93 -7.84
C LEU A 132 -16.56 6.21 -8.55
N ARG A 133 -16.22 7.39 -8.03
CA ARG A 133 -16.44 8.64 -8.77
C ARG A 133 -15.49 8.72 -9.96
N ASP A 134 -16.00 9.22 -11.08
CA ASP A 134 -15.18 9.52 -12.25
C ASP A 134 -14.28 10.72 -11.91
N ASP A 135 -13.06 10.42 -11.45
CA ASP A 135 -12.14 11.41 -10.89
C ASP A 135 -10.69 11.07 -11.25
N LEU A 136 -10.01 12.06 -11.80
CA LEU A 136 -8.64 11.95 -12.29
C LEU A 136 -7.65 11.43 -11.25
N THR A 137 -7.88 11.68 -9.96
CA THR A 137 -7.00 11.26 -8.86
C THR A 137 -7.22 9.81 -8.43
N LEU A 138 -8.27 9.16 -8.95
CA LEU A 138 -8.71 7.81 -8.59
C LEU A 138 -8.58 6.79 -9.73
N ARG A 139 -8.21 7.25 -10.94
CA ARG A 139 -8.09 6.42 -12.15
C ARG A 139 -7.15 5.24 -11.96
N ASP A 140 -6.01 5.49 -11.31
CA ASP A 140 -4.94 4.51 -11.19
C ASP A 140 -4.48 4.30 -9.74
N LEU A 141 -5.27 3.55 -8.98
CA LEU A 141 -5.01 3.33 -7.56
C LEU A 141 -3.71 2.56 -7.29
N GLU A 142 -3.29 1.64 -8.16
CA GLU A 142 -2.00 0.96 -8.01
C GLU A 142 -0.83 1.92 -8.19
N ALA A 143 -0.89 2.82 -9.17
CA ALA A 143 0.13 3.84 -9.35
C ALA A 143 0.20 4.77 -8.14
N LYS A 144 -0.95 5.26 -7.64
CA LYS A 144 -1.00 6.09 -6.43
C LYS A 144 -0.45 5.35 -5.20
N SER A 145 -0.75 4.06 -5.08
CA SER A 145 -0.18 3.20 -4.04
C SER A 145 1.33 3.05 -4.18
N GLY A 146 1.83 2.81 -5.39
CA GLY A 146 3.27 2.69 -5.67
C GLY A 146 4.02 3.99 -5.36
N ARG A 147 3.43 5.13 -5.72
CA ARG A 147 3.92 6.47 -5.37
C ARG A 147 4.02 6.66 -3.87
N LEU A 148 2.95 6.39 -3.12
CA LEU A 148 2.95 6.51 -1.66
C LEU A 148 4.05 5.63 -1.05
N PHE A 149 4.17 4.39 -1.51
CA PHE A 149 5.19 3.45 -1.04
C PHE A 149 6.62 3.95 -1.30
N ALA A 150 6.92 4.37 -2.52
CA ALA A 150 8.24 4.88 -2.89
C ALA A 150 8.60 6.17 -2.15
N LYS A 151 7.66 7.10 -2.00
CA LYS A 151 7.85 8.33 -1.21
C LYS A 151 8.04 8.02 0.28
N ALA A 152 7.28 7.08 0.84
CA ALA A 152 7.44 6.64 2.22
C ALA A 152 8.83 6.06 2.49
N LEU A 153 9.34 5.19 1.60
CA LEU A 153 10.69 4.63 1.73
C LEU A 153 11.76 5.71 1.72
N ARG A 154 11.67 6.68 0.79
CA ARG A 154 12.57 7.85 0.76
C ARG A 154 12.47 8.72 2.01
N TYR A 155 11.30 8.76 2.65
CA TYR A 155 11.07 9.44 3.92
C TYR A 155 11.52 8.61 5.15
N GLY A 156 12.06 7.41 4.92
CA GLY A 156 12.59 6.52 5.97
C GLY A 156 11.57 5.54 6.56
N THR A 157 10.32 5.55 6.08
CA THR A 157 9.19 4.76 6.59
C THR A 157 8.94 3.53 5.70
N VAL A 158 8.71 2.36 6.31
CA VAL A 158 8.24 1.17 5.59
C VAL A 158 6.72 1.09 5.62
N CYS A 159 6.05 0.90 4.49
CA CYS A 159 4.60 0.70 4.40
C CYS A 159 4.27 -0.73 3.95
N LEU A 160 3.43 -1.46 4.68
CA LEU A 160 2.97 -2.81 4.28
C LEU A 160 1.47 -3.00 4.51
N ASN A 161 0.90 -3.98 3.82
CA ASN A 161 -0.52 -4.32 3.86
C ASN A 161 -0.79 -5.53 4.78
N LEU A 162 -1.74 -5.42 5.70
CA LEU A 162 -2.18 -6.49 6.61
C LEU A 162 -3.42 -7.26 6.10
N SER A 163 -3.95 -6.88 4.93
CA SER A 163 -5.16 -7.46 4.37
C SER A 163 -5.00 -8.93 4.01
N ASN A 164 -5.99 -9.72 4.41
CA ASN A 164 -6.15 -11.12 4.01
C ASN A 164 -7.10 -11.30 2.81
N LEU A 165 -7.63 -10.21 2.22
CA LEU A 165 -8.51 -10.31 1.05
C LEU A 165 -7.74 -10.83 -0.16
N PRO A 166 -8.39 -11.53 -1.12
CA PRO A 166 -7.70 -12.03 -2.31
C PRO A 166 -7.08 -10.89 -3.11
N GLU A 167 -7.79 -9.76 -3.24
CA GLU A 167 -7.40 -8.62 -4.05
C GLU A 167 -7.21 -7.37 -3.20
N SER A 168 -6.35 -6.47 -3.68
CA SER A 168 -6.09 -5.17 -3.08
C SER A 168 -5.47 -4.26 -4.14
N ARG A 169 -5.96 -3.03 -4.27
CA ARG A 169 -5.32 -1.99 -5.11
C ARG A 169 -4.11 -1.36 -4.43
N LEU A 170 -3.86 -1.69 -3.16
CA LEU A 170 -2.59 -1.37 -2.50
C LEU A 170 -1.48 -2.26 -3.07
N ALA A 171 -0.74 -1.72 -4.03
CA ALA A 171 0.44 -2.32 -4.65
C ALA A 171 1.65 -2.30 -3.70
N ILE A 172 1.48 -2.83 -2.48
CA ILE A 172 2.52 -2.94 -1.45
C ILE A 172 2.54 -4.36 -0.86
N PRO A 173 3.70 -4.88 -0.43
CA PRO A 173 3.80 -6.26 0.05
C PRO A 173 2.93 -6.52 1.27
N ARG A 174 2.39 -7.74 1.35
CA ARG A 174 1.54 -8.19 2.45
C ARG A 174 2.32 -8.83 3.61
N VAL A 175 1.80 -8.64 4.82
CA VAL A 175 2.27 -9.25 6.07
C VAL A 175 1.09 -9.59 6.97
N ASN A 176 1.36 -10.23 8.11
CA ASN A 176 0.35 -10.51 9.15
C ASN A 176 0.74 -9.84 10.49
N LEU A 177 -0.16 -9.88 11.47
CA LEU A 177 0.09 -9.26 12.78
C LEU A 177 1.33 -9.84 13.47
N ARG A 178 1.56 -11.16 13.38
CA ARG A 178 2.74 -11.83 13.97
C ARG A 178 4.06 -11.28 13.43
N PHE A 179 4.09 -10.85 12.17
CA PHE A 179 5.25 -10.17 11.59
C PHE A 179 5.49 -8.83 12.28
N ILE A 180 4.43 -8.03 12.48
CA ILE A 180 4.49 -6.70 13.13
C ILE A 180 4.93 -6.82 14.59
N GLU A 181 4.36 -7.77 15.36
CA GLU A 181 4.70 -8.04 16.76
C GLU A 181 6.19 -8.36 16.96
N ARG A 182 6.87 -8.82 15.91
CA ARG A 182 8.27 -9.20 15.89
C ARG A 182 9.20 -8.09 15.40
N LEU A 183 8.68 -6.92 15.01
CA LEU A 183 9.52 -5.84 14.50
C LEU A 183 10.42 -5.27 15.59
N THR A 184 11.68 -5.04 15.19
CA THR A 184 12.69 -4.33 15.95
C THR A 184 13.31 -3.27 15.03
N PRO A 185 13.99 -2.24 15.56
CA PRO A 185 14.65 -1.25 14.71
C PRO A 185 15.61 -1.89 13.69
N LEU A 186 16.32 -2.95 14.07
CA LEU A 186 17.21 -3.69 13.17
C LEU A 186 16.44 -4.43 12.06
N ARG A 187 15.31 -5.06 12.39
CA ARG A 187 14.45 -5.72 11.40
C ARG A 187 13.82 -4.73 10.43
N ILE A 188 13.37 -3.57 10.90
CA ILE A 188 12.85 -2.50 10.04
C ILE A 188 13.95 -1.99 9.11
N LYS A 189 15.17 -1.75 9.63
CA LYS A 189 16.31 -1.32 8.80
C LYS A 189 16.63 -2.34 7.70
N ALA A 190 16.68 -3.63 8.04
CA ALA A 190 16.95 -4.69 7.07
C ALA A 190 15.83 -4.81 6.03
N LEU A 191 14.57 -4.73 6.48
CA LEU A 191 13.40 -4.76 5.62
C LEU A 191 13.39 -3.57 4.65
N ARG A 192 13.67 -2.35 5.15
CA ARG A 192 13.75 -1.15 4.32
C ARG A 192 14.81 -1.31 3.23
N ALA A 193 16.01 -1.76 3.56
CA ALA A 193 17.08 -1.98 2.58
C ALA A 193 16.69 -3.02 1.51
N MET A 194 15.97 -4.09 1.89
CA MET A 194 15.45 -5.08 0.95
C MET A 194 14.41 -4.46 0.00
N LEU A 195 13.49 -3.65 0.52
CA LEU A 195 12.44 -3.01 -0.26
C LEU A 195 12.98 -1.89 -1.17
N GLU A 196 13.94 -1.10 -0.69
CA GLU A 196 14.68 -0.12 -1.49
C GLU A 196 15.41 -0.80 -2.67
N GLY A 197 15.94 -2.00 -2.49
CA GLY A 197 16.54 -2.79 -3.57
C GLY A 197 15.53 -3.42 -4.54
N ALA A 198 14.23 -3.41 -4.20
CA ALA A 198 13.15 -4.00 -4.99
C ALA A 198 12.32 -2.97 -5.77
N ILE A 199 12.50 -1.67 -5.53
CA ILE A 199 11.85 -0.61 -6.33
C ILE A 199 12.73 -0.20 -7.53
N ASP A 200 12.12 0.35 -8.57
CA ASP A 200 12.85 0.86 -9.74
C ASP A 200 13.19 2.35 -9.64
N PRO A 201 14.46 2.72 -9.35
CA PRO A 201 14.84 4.11 -9.18
C PRO A 201 14.66 4.93 -10.46
N ILE A 202 14.86 4.33 -11.64
CA ILE A 202 14.72 5.03 -12.93
C ILE A 202 13.26 5.44 -13.16
N SER A 203 12.31 4.53 -12.94
CA SER A 203 10.89 4.86 -13.03
C SER A 203 10.48 5.94 -12.04
N ILE A 204 11.00 5.91 -10.81
CA ILE A 204 10.70 6.93 -9.79
C ILE A 204 11.25 8.30 -10.21
N GLU A 205 12.51 8.39 -10.61
CA GLU A 205 13.14 9.65 -11.06
C GLU A 205 12.43 10.23 -12.28
N THR A 206 12.01 9.37 -13.21
CA THR A 206 11.22 9.77 -14.38
C THR A 206 9.86 10.32 -13.97
N ALA A 207 9.16 9.65 -13.05
CA ALA A 207 7.86 10.11 -12.56
C ALA A 207 7.98 11.47 -11.85
N ASP A 208 8.99 11.63 -10.99
CA ASP A 208 9.25 12.90 -10.30
C ASP A 208 9.56 14.04 -11.27
N THR A 209 10.34 13.77 -12.31
CA THR A 209 10.66 14.77 -13.34
C THR A 209 9.40 15.22 -14.07
N LEU A 210 8.54 14.27 -14.47
CA LEU A 210 7.27 14.57 -15.13
C LEU A 210 6.30 15.34 -14.22
N GLU A 211 6.21 14.97 -12.94
CA GLU A 211 5.42 15.73 -11.95
C GLU A 211 5.92 17.17 -11.82
N ALA A 212 7.24 17.37 -11.76
CA ALA A 212 7.85 18.68 -11.65
C ALA A 212 7.66 19.53 -12.92
N GLU A 213 7.75 18.92 -14.11
CA GLU A 213 7.54 19.59 -15.40
C GLU A 213 6.09 20.05 -15.59
N LEU A 214 5.11 19.21 -15.20
CA LEU A 214 3.70 19.56 -15.30
C LEU A 214 3.25 20.54 -14.21
N GLY A 215 3.77 20.41 -12.99
CA GLY A 215 3.52 21.33 -11.89
C GLY A 215 2.05 21.40 -11.46
N TYR A 216 1.26 20.34 -11.64
CA TYR A 216 -0.15 20.33 -11.26
C TYR A 216 -0.29 20.39 -9.74
N PHE A 217 -0.69 21.56 -9.26
CA PHE A 217 -0.78 21.83 -7.84
C PHE A 217 -1.96 22.76 -7.55
N VAL A 218 -2.77 22.38 -6.56
CA VAL A 218 -3.89 23.18 -6.07
C VAL A 218 -3.75 23.27 -4.55
N GLU A 219 -3.36 24.44 -4.07
CA GLU A 219 -2.91 24.65 -2.69
C GLU A 219 -3.96 24.24 -1.64
N HIS A 220 -5.22 24.57 -1.87
CA HIS A 220 -6.32 24.22 -0.97
C HIS A 220 -6.86 22.79 -1.18
N GLY A 221 -6.23 21.99 -2.04
CA GLY A 221 -6.57 20.58 -2.26
C GLY A 221 -7.84 20.33 -3.08
N ARG A 222 -8.63 21.36 -3.41
CA ARG A 222 -9.87 21.22 -4.19
C ARG A 222 -9.61 21.20 -5.70
N TYR A 223 -8.84 20.21 -6.14
CA TYR A 223 -8.41 20.08 -7.54
C TYR A 223 -9.59 19.97 -8.53
N TRP A 224 -10.75 19.49 -8.09
CA TRP A 224 -11.95 19.36 -8.94
C TRP A 224 -12.44 20.73 -9.46
N GLU A 225 -12.16 21.84 -8.75
CA GLU A 225 -12.46 23.20 -9.20
C GLU A 225 -11.61 23.62 -10.42
N HIS A 226 -10.54 22.88 -10.70
CA HIS A 226 -9.59 23.10 -11.79
C HIS A 226 -9.42 21.87 -12.70
N ALA A 227 -10.38 20.93 -12.68
CA ALA A 227 -10.24 19.64 -13.38
C ALA A 227 -9.90 19.77 -14.87
N SER A 228 -10.46 20.78 -15.55
CA SER A 228 -10.21 21.05 -16.97
C SER A 228 -8.78 21.52 -17.29
N ALA A 229 -7.99 21.88 -16.27
CA ALA A 229 -6.60 22.32 -16.44
C ALA A 229 -5.60 21.15 -16.49
N PHE A 230 -6.04 19.92 -16.19
CA PHE A 230 -5.18 18.75 -16.12
C PHE A 230 -5.26 17.90 -17.40
N ASP A 231 -4.11 17.58 -17.98
CA ASP A 231 -4.00 16.68 -19.11
C ASP A 231 -3.98 15.22 -18.61
N GLU A 232 -5.06 14.49 -18.90
CA GLU A 232 -5.23 13.10 -18.51
C GLU A 232 -4.19 12.17 -19.14
N ALA A 233 -3.78 12.42 -20.39
CA ALA A 233 -2.78 11.59 -21.07
C ALA A 233 -1.38 11.84 -20.48
N ALA A 234 -1.12 13.06 -19.99
CA ALA A 234 0.09 13.35 -19.25
C ALA A 234 0.10 12.67 -17.88
N LEU A 235 -1.03 12.69 -17.17
CA LEU A 235 -1.19 11.98 -15.89
C LEU A 235 -1.04 10.47 -16.04
N GLU A 236 -1.59 9.89 -17.11
CA GLU A 236 -1.45 8.45 -17.39
C GLU A 236 0.02 8.04 -17.55
N LYS A 237 0.83 8.87 -18.22
CA LYS A 237 2.28 8.60 -18.35
C LYS A 237 2.98 8.60 -16.98
N ILE A 238 2.59 9.49 -16.07
CA ILE A 238 3.11 9.53 -14.70
C ILE A 238 2.69 8.28 -13.93
N ASP A 239 1.41 7.91 -14.02
CA ASP A 239 0.87 6.75 -13.32
C ASP A 239 1.52 5.44 -13.79
N GLN A 240 1.79 5.31 -15.09
CA GLN A 240 2.56 4.17 -15.63
C GLN A 240 3.95 4.07 -15.00
N ARG A 241 4.66 5.19 -14.80
CA ARG A 241 5.98 5.20 -14.14
C ARG A 241 5.88 4.81 -12.67
N TRP A 242 4.88 5.31 -11.95
CA TRP A 242 4.68 4.92 -10.56
C TRP A 242 4.30 3.45 -10.41
N ARG A 243 3.51 2.89 -11.32
CA ARG A 243 3.25 1.44 -11.33
C ARG A 243 4.55 0.66 -11.56
N SER A 244 5.30 1.00 -12.61
CA SER A 244 6.58 0.35 -12.92
C SER A 244 7.60 0.43 -11.78
N SER A 245 7.53 1.49 -10.96
CA SER A 245 8.42 1.63 -9.81
C SER A 245 8.31 0.50 -8.78
N VAL A 246 7.17 -0.19 -8.72
CA VAL A 246 6.87 -1.21 -7.71
C VAL A 246 6.61 -2.61 -8.28
N ASP A 247 6.73 -2.80 -9.60
CA ASP A 247 6.47 -4.09 -10.28
C ASP A 247 7.34 -5.26 -9.76
N ARG A 248 8.52 -4.95 -9.21
CA ARG A 248 9.46 -5.93 -8.66
C ARG A 248 9.25 -6.23 -7.18
N LEU A 249 8.28 -5.58 -6.53
CA LEU A 249 7.97 -5.86 -5.13
C LEU A 249 7.44 -7.28 -4.97
N PRO A 250 7.84 -7.98 -3.89
CA PRO A 250 7.24 -9.27 -3.58
C PRO A 250 5.78 -9.07 -3.16
N ALA A 251 4.89 -10.01 -3.55
CA ALA A 251 3.49 -9.97 -3.13
C ALA A 251 3.32 -10.06 -1.60
N SER A 252 4.23 -10.75 -0.91
CA SER A 252 4.27 -10.84 0.54
C SER A 252 5.70 -10.85 1.07
N VAL A 253 5.89 -10.34 2.28
CA VAL A 253 7.16 -10.47 2.98
C VAL A 253 7.11 -11.78 3.79
N PRO A 254 8.03 -12.72 3.55
CA PRO A 254 8.02 -13.98 4.28
C PRO A 254 8.25 -13.75 5.78
N PRO A 255 7.64 -14.56 6.66
CA PRO A 255 7.94 -14.53 8.08
C PRO A 255 9.44 -14.81 8.27
N SER A 256 10.20 -13.81 8.69
CA SER A 256 11.65 -14.00 8.87
C SER A 256 11.91 -14.79 10.16
N ASP A 257 11.90 -16.12 10.07
CA ASP A 257 12.47 -16.99 11.11
C ASP A 257 13.99 -17.21 10.91
N GLY A 258 14.59 -16.63 9.86
CA GLY A 258 16.02 -16.74 9.55
C GLY A 258 16.63 -15.42 9.07
N CYS A 259 17.91 -15.22 9.40
CA CYS A 259 18.73 -14.07 9.00
C CYS A 259 18.61 -13.78 7.50
N TRP A 260 18.33 -12.52 7.14
CA TRP A 260 18.47 -11.97 5.79
C TRP A 260 19.95 -11.81 5.37
N GLY A 261 20.80 -12.76 5.76
CA GLY A 261 22.25 -12.73 5.57
C GLY A 261 22.71 -13.88 4.67
N ARG A 262 23.33 -13.51 3.55
CA ARG A 262 23.92 -14.33 2.46
C ARG A 262 22.94 -14.75 1.37
N GLY A 263 22.90 -13.91 0.33
CA GLY A 263 22.41 -14.32 -0.98
C GLY A 263 23.13 -15.58 -1.45
N ARG A 264 22.36 -16.61 -1.84
CA ARG A 264 22.85 -17.65 -2.72
C ARG A 264 22.73 -17.11 -4.15
N ALA A 265 23.88 -16.83 -4.76
CA ALA A 265 23.96 -16.77 -6.21
C ALA A 265 23.39 -18.07 -6.79
N ARG A 266 22.33 -17.97 -7.59
CA ARG A 266 21.82 -19.11 -8.36
C ARG A 266 22.88 -19.50 -9.38
N LYS A 267 23.53 -20.66 -9.18
CA LYS A 267 24.26 -21.31 -10.27
C LYS A 267 23.21 -21.80 -11.27
N ALA A 268 23.34 -21.36 -12.51
CA ALA A 268 22.57 -21.88 -13.63
C ALA A 268 23.00 -23.33 -13.88
N ASP A 269 22.08 -24.27 -13.73
CA ASP A 269 22.28 -25.65 -14.16
C ASP A 269 22.19 -25.71 -15.69
N ILE A 270 23.36 -25.70 -16.34
CA ILE A 270 23.49 -26.06 -17.75
C ILE A 270 23.37 -27.58 -17.82
N VAL A 271 22.16 -28.08 -18.12
CA VAL A 271 21.95 -29.47 -18.50
C VAL A 271 22.46 -29.66 -19.93
N ARG A 272 23.66 -30.24 -20.07
CA ARG A 272 24.13 -30.79 -21.35
C ARG A 272 23.39 -32.10 -21.61
N HIS A 273 22.59 -32.15 -22.67
CA HIS A 273 22.08 -33.40 -23.23
C HIS A 273 23.19 -34.11 -23.99
N GLU A 274 23.63 -35.27 -23.50
CA GLU A 274 24.32 -36.27 -24.32
C GLU A 274 23.32 -37.36 -24.74
N PRO A 275 23.27 -37.76 -26.02
CA PRO A 275 22.34 -38.78 -26.49
C PRO A 275 22.84 -40.19 -26.11
N ARG A 276 21.98 -40.97 -25.44
CA ARG A 276 22.19 -42.40 -25.20
C ARG A 276 21.91 -43.18 -26.48
N VAL A 277 22.92 -43.88 -26.99
CA VAL A 277 22.80 -44.90 -28.02
C VAL A 277 22.28 -46.19 -27.37
N SER A 278 21.06 -46.62 -27.71
CA SER A 278 20.51 -47.91 -27.33
C SER A 278 21.03 -49.00 -28.27
N ARG A 279 21.77 -49.96 -27.73
CA ARG A 279 22.05 -51.25 -28.37
C ARG A 279 20.93 -52.22 -27.96
N ASP A 280 20.03 -52.52 -28.89
CA ASP A 280 19.18 -53.72 -28.78
C ASP A 280 19.75 -54.82 -29.66
N VAL A 281 20.16 -55.89 -29.00
CA VAL A 281 20.47 -57.19 -29.58
C VAL A 281 19.23 -58.04 -29.38
N SER A 282 18.62 -58.51 -30.45
CA SER A 282 17.66 -59.62 -30.41
C SER A 282 17.92 -60.53 -31.59
N SER A 283 18.33 -61.75 -31.26
CA SER A 283 18.61 -62.86 -32.16
C SER A 283 17.43 -63.82 -32.22
N HIS A 284 17.23 -64.37 -33.42
CA HIS A 284 16.62 -65.67 -33.78
C HIS A 284 15.10 -65.75 -34.03
N LEU A 285 14.77 -65.96 -35.32
CA LEU A 285 14.18 -67.17 -35.93
C LEU A 285 14.31 -66.99 -37.47
N ALA A 286 15.12 -67.76 -38.21
CA ALA A 286 14.92 -69.12 -38.72
C ALA A 286 14.30 -69.17 -40.14
N GLU A 287 15.16 -69.36 -41.15
CA GLU A 287 14.96 -70.12 -42.39
C GLU A 287 16.35 -70.75 -42.68
N GLY A 288 16.55 -72.01 -43.03
CA GLY A 288 15.65 -72.95 -43.69
C GLY A 288 16.25 -73.43 -45.01
N THR A 289 17.47 -74.00 -44.98
CA THR A 289 17.96 -75.16 -45.77
C THR A 289 19.25 -75.67 -45.15
#